data_AF-A0A8H6S1P6-F1
#
_entry.id   AF-A0A8H6S1P6-F1
#
_cell.length_a   1.000
_cell.length_b   1.000
_cell.length_c   1.000
_cell.angle_alpha   90.00
_cell.angle_beta   90.00
_cell.angle_gamma   90.00
#
_symmetry.space_group_name_H-M   'P 1'
#
loop_
_entity.id
_entity.type
_entity.pdbx_description
1 polymer ?
#
loop_
_entity_poly.entity_id
_entity_poly.type
_entity_poly.pdbx_seq_one_letter_code
_entity_poly.pdbx_strand_id
1 'polypeptide(L)'
;MFWLSFGFFKPSPKPQLRLDQYVASQLEQMAFGMELKARLYETTACDLDRSEEDLELAMELAIDAWNAREELLLAAERAWWKQRHGDSRAFPGEHGSDSRDLEVQCAEFVAEKPQGSRKLKLE
;
A
#
# COMPACT_ATOMS: atom_id res chain seq x y z
N MET A 1 -24.91 -57.82 4.04
CA MET A 1 -24.04 -56.89 4.79
C MET A 1 -22.90 -56.48 3.89
N PHE A 2 -22.91 -55.25 3.36
CA PHE A 2 -21.77 -54.67 2.63
C PHE A 2 -21.50 -53.29 3.24
N TRP A 3 -20.35 -53.16 3.89
CA TRP A 3 -19.84 -51.88 4.39
C TRP A 3 -19.13 -51.18 3.23
N LEU A 4 -19.68 -50.06 2.76
CA LEU A 4 -18.97 -49.15 1.86
C LEU A 4 -18.13 -48.22 2.72
N SER A 5 -16.83 -48.49 2.76
CA SER A 5 -15.82 -47.59 3.27
C SER A 5 -15.80 -46.34 2.38
N PHE A 6 -16.44 -45.26 2.82
CA PHE A 6 -16.25 -43.95 2.21
C PHE A 6 -14.80 -43.54 2.44
N GLY A 7 -13.99 -43.67 1.39
CA GLY A 7 -12.64 -43.15 1.35
C GLY A 7 -12.67 -41.67 1.69
N PHE A 8 -11.81 -41.28 2.65
CA PHE A 8 -11.56 -39.89 3.02
C PHE A 8 -11.23 -39.08 1.76
N PHE A 9 -12.22 -38.37 1.24
CA PHE A 9 -12.03 -37.33 0.25
C PHE A 9 -11.31 -36.19 0.95
N LYS A 10 -9.97 -36.21 0.98
CA LYS A 10 -9.18 -35.04 1.42
C LYS A 10 -9.59 -33.89 0.49
N PRO A 11 -10.23 -32.82 0.98
CA PRO A 11 -10.54 -31.68 0.14
C PRO A 11 -9.22 -31.17 -0.44
N SER A 12 -9.14 -31.07 -1.77
CA SER A 12 -7.97 -30.52 -2.43
C SER A 12 -7.79 -29.08 -1.95
N PRO A 13 -6.57 -28.64 -1.56
CA PRO A 13 -6.31 -27.28 -1.05
C PRO A 13 -6.49 -26.17 -2.12
N LYS A 14 -6.94 -26.52 -3.32
CA LYS A 14 -7.05 -25.65 -4.49
C LYS A 14 -8.11 -24.53 -4.44
N PRO A 15 -9.24 -24.59 -3.70
CA PRO A 15 -10.23 -23.52 -3.75
C PRO A 15 -9.80 -22.27 -2.97
N GLN A 16 -9.11 -22.43 -1.84
CA GLN A 16 -8.62 -21.30 -1.04
C GLN A 16 -7.50 -20.54 -1.77
N LEU A 17 -6.56 -21.25 -2.38
CA LEU A 17 -5.50 -20.66 -3.22
C LEU A 17 -6.03 -19.76 -4.35
N ARG A 18 -7.19 -20.08 -4.93
CA ARG A 18 -7.81 -19.25 -5.98
C ARG A 18 -8.52 -18.02 -5.41
N LEU A 19 -9.06 -18.13 -4.20
CA LEU A 19 -9.75 -17.01 -3.56
C LEU A 19 -8.76 -15.93 -3.13
N ASP A 20 -7.63 -16.32 -2.53
CA ASP A 20 -6.62 -15.35 -2.08
C ASP A 20 -5.98 -14.61 -3.26
N GLN A 21 -5.73 -15.31 -4.38
CA GLN A 21 -5.27 -14.69 -5.64
C GLN A 21 -6.28 -13.69 -6.18
N TYR A 22 -7.56 -14.05 -6.18
CA TYR A 22 -8.61 -13.16 -6.63
C TYR A 22 -8.69 -11.92 -5.73
N VAL A 23 -8.68 -12.11 -4.41
CA VAL A 23 -8.72 -10.99 -3.44
C VAL A 23 -7.52 -10.07 -3.63
N ALA A 24 -6.30 -10.62 -3.74
CA ALA A 24 -5.11 -9.81 -3.95
C ALA A 24 -5.18 -9.00 -5.27
N SER A 25 -5.61 -9.63 -6.37
CA SER A 25 -5.77 -8.96 -7.66
C SER A 25 -6.84 -7.86 -7.62
N GLN A 26 -7.95 -8.08 -6.92
CA GLN A 26 -8.98 -7.04 -6.76
C GLN A 26 -8.46 -5.84 -5.95
N LEU A 27 -7.65 -6.08 -4.91
CA LEU A 27 -7.05 -5.02 -4.11
C LEU A 27 -6.05 -4.19 -4.93
N GLU A 28 -5.22 -4.84 -5.76
CA GLU A 28 -4.31 -4.17 -6.70
C GLU A 28 -5.08 -3.30 -7.71
N GLN A 29 -6.21 -3.79 -8.24
CA GLN A 29 -7.06 -3.00 -9.15
C GLN A 29 -7.66 -1.78 -8.43
N MET A 30 -8.11 -1.93 -7.18
CA MET A 30 -8.61 -0.81 -6.39
C MET A 30 -7.49 0.20 -6.11
N ALA A 31 -6.29 -0.25 -5.79
CA ALA A 31 -5.12 0.60 -5.60
C ALA A 31 -4.81 1.42 -6.86
N PHE A 32 -4.85 0.78 -8.03
CA PHE A 32 -4.69 1.49 -9.30
C PHE A 32 -5.80 2.54 -9.53
N GLY A 33 -7.05 2.22 -9.16
CA GLY A 33 -8.15 3.19 -9.20
C GLY A 33 -7.91 4.39 -8.28
N MET A 34 -7.34 4.17 -7.09
CA MET A 34 -6.98 5.25 -6.16
C MET A 34 -5.80 6.08 -6.66
N GLU A 35 -4.82 5.47 -7.33
CA GLU A 35 -3.74 6.20 -8.02
C GLU A 35 -4.29 7.20 -9.04
N LEU A 36 -5.22 6.76 -9.88
CA LEU A 36 -5.84 7.63 -10.89
C LEU A 36 -6.59 8.80 -10.23
N LYS A 37 -7.29 8.55 -9.12
CA LYS A 37 -7.97 9.62 -8.36
C LYS A 37 -6.96 10.60 -7.77
N ALA A 38 -5.89 10.10 -7.15
CA ALA A 38 -4.85 10.95 -6.59
C ALA A 38 -4.26 11.88 -7.66
N ARG A 39 -3.94 11.34 -8.84
CA ARG A 39 -3.48 12.13 -9.99
C ARG A 39 -4.49 13.18 -10.45
N LEU A 40 -5.78 12.85 -10.50
CA LEU A 40 -6.82 13.81 -10.86
C LEU A 40 -6.89 14.96 -9.85
N TYR A 41 -6.80 14.66 -8.57
CA TYR A 41 -6.78 15.68 -7.53
C TYR A 41 -5.51 16.54 -7.58
N GLU A 42 -4.33 15.95 -7.80
CA GLU A 42 -3.08 16.69 -8.06
C GLU A 42 -3.23 17.67 -9.24
N THR A 43 -3.84 17.22 -10.35
CA THR A 43 -4.07 18.11 -11.49
C THR A 43 -5.03 19.24 -11.16
N THR A 44 -6.03 18.97 -10.30
CA THR A 44 -7.00 19.99 -9.86
C THR A 44 -6.35 20.98 -8.89
N ALA A 45 -5.45 20.52 -8.02
CA ALA A 45 -4.68 21.37 -7.11
C ALA A 45 -3.66 22.28 -7.82
N CYS A 46 -3.37 22.02 -9.10
CA CYS A 46 -2.55 22.88 -9.95
C CYS A 46 -3.37 23.84 -10.83
N ASP A 47 -4.71 23.79 -10.77
CA ASP A 47 -5.60 24.62 -11.59
C ASP A 47 -5.76 26.03 -10.98
N LEU A 48 -4.93 26.97 -11.43
CA LEU A 48 -4.86 28.34 -10.89
C LEU A 48 -6.15 29.15 -11.11
N ASP A 49 -7.12 28.66 -11.90
CA ASP A 49 -8.40 29.32 -12.10
C ASP A 49 -9.41 29.03 -10.97
N ARG A 50 -9.02 28.24 -9.96
CA ARG A 50 -9.86 27.84 -8.81
C ARG A 50 -9.63 28.72 -7.57
N SER A 51 -10.56 28.61 -6.61
CA SER A 51 -10.38 29.25 -5.30
C SER A 51 -9.29 28.54 -4.49
N GLU A 52 -8.62 29.27 -3.60
CA GLU A 52 -7.59 28.71 -2.71
C GLU A 52 -8.14 27.55 -1.85
N GLU A 53 -9.38 27.69 -1.37
CA GLU A 53 -10.10 26.65 -0.61
C GLU A 53 -10.32 25.38 -1.44
N ASP A 54 -10.66 25.51 -2.73
CA ASP A 54 -10.82 24.35 -3.63
C ASP A 54 -9.48 23.65 -3.91
N LEU A 55 -8.38 24.43 -3.98
CA LEU A 55 -7.03 23.91 -4.21
C LEU A 55 -6.49 23.16 -3.00
N GLU A 56 -6.69 23.70 -1.78
CA GLU A 56 -6.34 23.03 -0.54
C GLU A 56 -7.12 21.71 -0.40
N LEU A 57 -8.43 21.75 -0.62
CA LEU A 57 -9.26 20.54 -0.60
C LEU A 57 -8.81 19.50 -1.63
N ALA A 58 -8.47 19.93 -2.85
CA ALA A 58 -7.94 19.02 -3.86
C ALA A 58 -6.63 18.37 -3.42
N MET A 59 -5.74 19.12 -2.76
CA MET A 59 -4.48 18.57 -2.26
C MET A 59 -4.68 17.59 -1.10
N GLU A 60 -5.58 17.89 -0.17
CA GLU A 60 -5.97 16.94 0.89
C GLU A 60 -6.53 15.63 0.31
N LEU A 61 -7.45 15.73 -0.65
CA LEU A 61 -8.01 14.56 -1.33
C LEU A 61 -6.97 13.76 -2.11
N ALA A 62 -5.94 14.42 -2.67
CA ALA A 62 -4.83 13.75 -3.32
C ALA A 62 -4.01 12.92 -2.33
N ILE A 63 -3.68 13.50 -1.16
CA ILE A 63 -2.95 12.81 -0.09
C ILE A 63 -3.74 11.61 0.42
N ASP A 64 -5.03 11.79 0.70
CA ASP A 64 -5.91 10.70 1.15
C ASP A 64 -6.00 9.57 0.12
N ALA A 65 -6.06 9.91 -1.16
CA ALA A 65 -6.08 8.91 -2.23
C ALA A 65 -4.76 8.14 -2.35
N TRP A 66 -3.61 8.79 -2.17
CA TRP A 66 -2.31 8.12 -2.11
C TRP A 66 -2.19 7.20 -0.90
N ASN A 67 -2.59 7.66 0.29
CA ASN A 67 -2.59 6.84 1.50
C ASN A 67 -3.49 5.60 1.33
N ALA A 68 -4.70 5.79 0.80
CA ALA A 68 -5.62 4.68 0.54
C ALA A 68 -5.06 3.67 -0.48
N ARG A 69 -4.36 4.16 -1.51
CA ARG A 69 -3.66 3.28 -2.46
C ARG A 69 -2.60 2.42 -1.75
N GLU A 70 -1.78 3.01 -0.89
CA GLU A 70 -0.74 2.28 -0.16
C GLU A 70 -1.33 1.21 0.76
N GLU A 71 -2.38 1.54 1.50
CA GLU A 71 -3.10 0.56 2.34
C GLU A 71 -3.68 -0.61 1.53
N LEU A 72 -4.21 -0.33 0.34
CA LEU A 72 -4.72 -1.37 -0.56
C LEU A 72 -3.61 -2.27 -1.10
N LEU A 73 -2.44 -1.70 -1.43
CA LEU A 73 -1.28 -2.48 -1.86
C LEU A 73 -0.73 -3.35 -0.72
N LEU A 74 -0.61 -2.79 0.49
CA LEU A 74 -0.21 -3.56 1.68
C LEU A 74 -1.20 -4.70 1.97
N ALA A 75 -2.50 -4.46 1.82
CA ALA A 75 -3.51 -5.50 1.96
C ALA A 75 -3.38 -6.58 0.87
N ALA A 76 -3.07 -6.20 -0.38
CA ALA A 76 -2.82 -7.15 -1.46
C ALA A 76 -1.58 -8.00 -1.18
N GLU A 77 -0.49 -7.39 -0.70
CA GLU A 77 0.72 -8.09 -0.30
C GLU A 77 0.46 -9.08 0.85
N ARG A 78 -0.35 -8.68 1.85
CA ARG A 78 -0.79 -9.58 2.93
C ARG A 78 -1.58 -10.77 2.38
N ALA A 79 -2.48 -10.55 1.42
CA ALA A 79 -3.22 -11.64 0.77
C ALA A 79 -2.30 -12.59 -0.01
N TRP A 80 -1.34 -12.04 -0.78
CA TRP A 80 -0.32 -12.84 -1.47
C TRP A 80 0.58 -13.62 -0.50
N TRP A 81 0.91 -13.03 0.64
CA TRP A 81 1.72 -13.67 1.68
C TRP A 81 0.99 -14.87 2.29
N LYS A 82 -0.27 -14.69 2.68
CA LYS A 82 -1.13 -15.79 3.18
C LYS A 82 -1.25 -16.91 2.15
N GLN A 83 -1.40 -16.56 0.88
CA GLN A 83 -1.44 -17.56 -0.17
C GLN A 83 -0.13 -18.39 -0.25
N ARG A 84 1.02 -17.72 -0.16
CA ARG A 84 2.34 -18.36 -0.32
C ARG A 84 2.79 -19.16 0.91
N HIS A 85 2.43 -18.70 2.11
CA HIS A 85 2.94 -19.24 3.37
C HIS A 85 1.88 -19.91 4.24
N GLY A 86 0.61 -19.83 3.84
CA GLY A 86 -0.53 -20.21 4.67
C GLY A 86 -0.73 -19.26 5.87
N ASP A 87 -1.77 -19.52 6.67
CA ASP A 87 -2.08 -18.72 7.86
C ASP A 87 -1.07 -18.90 9.01
N SER A 88 -0.20 -19.90 8.92
CA SER A 88 0.75 -20.24 9.99
C SER A 88 1.92 -19.27 10.11
N ARG A 89 2.13 -18.38 9.13
CA ARG A 89 3.26 -17.44 9.12
C ARG A 89 2.76 -16.00 9.09
N ALA A 90 3.02 -15.27 10.17
CA ALA A 90 2.69 -13.85 10.28
C ALA A 90 3.33 -13.03 9.14
N PHE A 91 2.63 -11.97 8.71
CA PHE A 91 3.19 -11.03 7.75
C PHE A 91 4.33 -10.23 8.42
N PRO A 92 5.45 -9.98 7.74
CA PRO A 92 6.53 -9.17 8.31
C PRO A 92 6.02 -7.82 8.80
N GLY A 93 6.31 -7.47 10.06
CA GLY A 93 5.83 -6.23 10.68
C GLY A 93 4.48 -6.32 11.43
N GLU A 94 3.77 -7.46 11.39
CA GLU A 94 2.56 -7.69 12.20
C GLU A 94 2.85 -8.13 13.65
N HIS A 95 4.12 -8.22 14.07
CA HIS A 95 4.45 -8.48 15.47
C HIS A 95 4.04 -7.27 16.32
N GLY A 96 2.84 -7.37 16.89
CA GLY A 96 2.39 -6.47 17.93
C GLY A 96 3.36 -6.52 19.10
N SER A 97 3.93 -5.35 19.42
CA SER A 97 4.14 -4.88 20.78
C SER A 97 4.63 -5.94 21.78
N ASP A 98 5.90 -6.33 21.67
CA ASP A 98 6.73 -6.32 22.87
C ASP A 98 7.42 -4.96 22.92
N SER A 99 6.96 -4.17 23.88
CA SER A 99 7.33 -2.81 24.16
C SER A 99 8.83 -2.68 24.45
N ARG A 100 9.60 -2.17 23.49
CA ARG A 100 10.76 -1.25 23.59
C ARG A 100 11.50 -1.31 22.24
N ASP A 101 12.02 -0.18 21.77
CA ASP A 101 12.90 -0.05 20.60
C ASP A 101 12.23 0.19 19.23
N LEU A 102 11.10 0.91 19.19
CA LEU A 102 10.82 1.78 18.03
C LEU A 102 11.22 3.22 18.40
N GLU A 103 12.53 3.49 18.36
CA GLU A 103 13.00 4.86 18.13
C GLU A 103 12.43 5.28 16.77
N VAL A 104 11.39 6.10 16.83
CA VAL A 104 10.89 6.85 15.69
C VAL A 104 12.04 7.73 15.24
N GLN A 105 12.82 7.27 14.25
CA GLN A 105 13.56 8.18 13.39
C GLN A 105 12.53 8.91 12.55
N CYS A 106 11.94 9.96 13.14
CA CYS A 106 11.45 11.08 12.38
C CYS A 106 12.66 11.55 11.57
N ALA A 107 12.71 11.18 10.29
CA ALA A 107 13.64 11.78 9.36
C ALA A 107 13.28 13.26 9.32
N GLU A 108 13.99 14.03 10.15
CA GLU A 108 14.03 15.48 10.14
C GLU A 108 14.39 15.87 8.71
N PHE A 109 13.41 16.39 7.96
CA PHE A 109 13.65 16.94 6.64
C PHE A 109 14.47 18.21 6.85
N VAL A 110 15.78 18.07 6.96
CA VAL A 110 16.71 19.18 6.98
C VAL A 110 16.63 19.81 5.59
N ALA A 111 15.90 20.92 5.51
CA ALA A 111 16.02 21.85 4.40
C ALA A 111 17.49 22.32 4.33
N GLU A 112 18.29 21.66 3.49
CA GLU A 112 19.59 22.18 3.08
C GLU A 112 19.36 23.53 2.41
N LYS A 113 19.71 24.61 3.12
CA LYS A 113 19.86 25.94 2.53
C LYS A 113 20.84 25.84 1.36
N PRO A 114 20.60 26.50 0.22
CA PRO A 114 21.53 26.49 -0.90
C PRO A 114 22.80 27.24 -0.51
N GLN A 115 23.86 26.47 -0.19
CA GLN A 115 25.14 27.03 0.20
C GLN A 115 26.02 27.26 -1.05
N GLY A 116 26.02 28.51 -1.51
CA GLY A 116 27.25 29.20 -1.92
C GLY A 116 28.00 28.72 -3.16
N SER A 117 27.73 29.40 -4.27
CA SER A 117 28.73 29.98 -5.20
C SER A 117 30.08 29.26 -5.36
N ARG A 118 30.13 28.26 -6.26
CA ARG A 118 31.41 27.87 -6.88
C ARG A 118 31.80 28.91 -7.93
N LYS A 119 32.89 29.63 -7.64
CA LYS A 119 33.56 30.54 -8.58
C LYS A 119 34.00 29.76 -9.82
N LEU A 120 33.56 30.24 -10.98
CA LEU A 120 34.18 29.93 -12.26
C LEU A 120 35.62 30.48 -12.24
N LYS A 121 36.62 29.59 -12.32
CA LYS A 121 37.95 29.97 -12.79
C LYS A 121 37.93 29.83 -14.30
N LEU A 122 38.01 30.97 -14.97
CA LEU A 122 38.40 31.07 -16.37
C LEU A 122 39.92 30.84 -16.39
N GLU A 123 40.38 29.79 -17.08
CA GLU A 123 41.71 29.76 -17.69
C GLU A 123 41.54 29.98 -19.19
#